data_AF-A0A2V6S960-F1
#
_entry.id   AF-A0A2V6S960-F1
#
_cell.length_a   1.000
_cell.length_b   1.000
_cell.length_c   1.000
_cell.angle_alpha   90.00
_cell.angle_beta   90.00
_cell.angle_gamma   90.00
#
_symmetry.space_group_name_H-M   'P 1'
#
loop_
_entity.id
_entity.type
_entity.pdbx_description
1 polymer ?
#
loop_
_entity_poly.entity_id
_entity_poly.type
_entity_poly.pdbx_seq_one_letter_code
_entity_poly.pdbx_strand_id
1 'polypeptide(L)' 'PGRNLGRTRYDRVAMELGAHGELVEKPHEIRPALERAYASGKPAVVNVMTDDQARATTVRFSAYTT' A
#
# COMPACT_ATOMS: atom_id res chain seq x y z
N PRO A 1 9.74 3.96 -19.27
CA PRO A 1 9.11 2.65 -19.60
C PRO A 1 9.62 1.57 -18.61
N GLY A 2 8.73 0.76 -18.01
CA GLY A 2 9.13 -0.31 -17.05
C GLY A 2 8.93 -0.04 -15.55
N ARG A 3 8.48 1.16 -15.15
CA ARG A 3 8.16 1.49 -13.73
C ARG A 3 6.67 1.54 -13.39
N ASN A 4 5.80 1.17 -14.33
CA ASN A 4 4.36 1.25 -14.15
C ASN A 4 3.85 -0.15 -13.77
N LEU A 5 3.49 -0.32 -12.50
CA LEU A 5 2.95 -1.56 -11.94
C LEU A 5 1.41 -1.54 -11.87
N GLY A 6 0.75 -0.49 -12.39
CA GLY A 6 -0.70 -0.32 -12.31
C GLY A 6 -1.24 -0.25 -10.88
N ARG A 7 -2.54 -0.01 -10.74
CA ARG A 7 -3.24 -0.10 -9.45
C ARG A 7 -3.67 -1.55 -9.21
N THR A 8 -2.80 -2.32 -8.56
CA THR A 8 -3.07 -3.72 -8.24
C THR A 8 -3.78 -3.85 -6.89
N ARG A 9 -4.83 -4.69 -6.84
CA ARG A 9 -5.61 -4.96 -5.63
C ARG A 9 -4.99 -6.06 -4.77
N TYR A 10 -3.84 -5.76 -4.15
CA TYR A 10 -3.16 -6.69 -3.25
C TYR A 10 -4.02 -7.13 -2.05
N ASP A 11 -4.96 -6.28 -1.63
CA ASP A 11 -5.98 -6.60 -0.64
C ASP A 11 -6.80 -7.85 -1.03
N ARG A 12 -7.16 -8.00 -2.31
CA ARG A 12 -7.92 -9.17 -2.79
C ARG A 12 -7.09 -10.43 -2.77
N VAL A 13 -5.83 -10.33 -3.21
CA VAL A 13 -4.89 -11.47 -3.18
C VAL A 13 -4.69 -11.95 -1.75
N ALA A 14 -4.55 -11.02 -0.80
CA ALA A 14 -4.43 -11.37 0.62
C ALA A 14 -5.70 -12.07 1.14
N MET A 15 -6.90 -11.58 0.78
CA MET A 15 -8.15 -12.24 1.17
C MET A 15 -8.27 -13.67 0.64
N GLU A 16 -7.89 -13.90 -0.63
CA GLU A 16 -7.92 -15.24 -1.25
C GLU A 16 -6.94 -16.22 -0.60
N LEU A 17 -5.81 -15.71 -0.10
CA LEU A 17 -4.83 -16.48 0.66
C LEU A 17 -5.21 -16.70 2.14
N GLY A 18 -6.39 -16.22 2.57
CA GLY A 18 -6.89 -16.34 3.94
C GLY A 18 -6.35 -15.30 4.93
N ALA A 19 -5.63 -14.29 4.43
CA ALA A 19 -5.13 -13.14 5.18
C ALA A 19 -6.19 -12.01 5.24
N HIS A 20 -6.01 -11.07 6.17
CA HIS A 20 -6.84 -9.88 6.25
C HIS A 20 -6.37 -8.86 5.20
N GLY A 21 -7.16 -8.65 4.15
CA GLY A 21 -6.90 -7.64 3.14
C GLY A 21 -7.66 -6.35 3.41
N GLU A 22 -7.01 -5.20 3.29
CA GLU A 22 -7.64 -3.90 3.42
C GLU A 22 -7.10 -2.92 2.38
N LEU A 23 -7.99 -2.11 1.79
CA LEU A 23 -7.63 -1.06 0.83
C LEU A 23 -7.84 0.31 1.49
N VAL A 24 -6.81 1.13 1.46
CA VAL A 24 -6.78 2.48 2.03
C VAL A 24 -6.53 3.46 0.90
N GLU A 25 -7.46 4.39 0.68
CA GLU A 25 -7.30 5.44 -0.34
C GLU A 25 -6.93 6.79 0.27
N LYS A 26 -7.28 7.04 1.53
CA LYS A 26 -7.01 8.31 2.19
C LYS A 26 -6.05 8.15 3.37
N PRO A 27 -5.15 9.13 3.61
CA PRO A 27 -4.15 9.03 4.69
C PRO A 27 -4.74 8.82 6.08
N HIS A 28 -5.91 9.40 6.36
CA HIS A 28 -6.57 9.27 7.66
C HIS A 28 -7.14 7.86 7.92
N GLU A 29 -7.27 7.04 6.89
CA GLU A 29 -7.78 5.67 7.00
C GLU A 29 -6.67 4.68 7.38
N ILE A 30 -5.40 5.06 7.27
CA ILE A 30 -4.24 4.19 7.58
C ILE A 30 -4.30 3.70 9.03
N ARG A 31 -4.49 4.62 9.97
CA ARG A 31 -4.50 4.29 11.40
C ARG A 31 -5.64 3.31 11.76
N PRO A 32 -6.92 3.59 11.43
CA PRO A 32 -7.99 2.65 11.73
C PRO A 32 -7.88 1.33 10.94
N ALA A 33 -7.26 1.33 9.75
CA ALA A 33 -6.98 0.10 9.00
C ALA A 33 -5.98 -0.80 9.72
N LEU A 34 -4.89 -0.22 10.26
CA LEU A 34 -3.91 -0.96 11.04
C LEU A 34 -4.51 -1.54 12.32
N GLU A 35 -5.38 -0.80 13.01
CA GLU A 35 -6.08 -1.31 14.20
C GLU A 35 -7.00 -2.50 13.86
N ARG A 36 -7.74 -2.44 12.74
CA ARG A 36 -8.57 -3.56 12.26
C ARG A 36 -7.73 -4.77 11.88
N ALA A 37 -6.64 -4.55 11.16
CA ALA A 37 -5.70 -5.58 10.76
C ALA A 37 -5.10 -6.28 11.99
N TYR A 38 -4.69 -5.51 13.00
CA TYR A 38 -4.15 -6.04 14.24
C TYR A 38 -5.19 -6.82 15.04
N ALA A 39 -6.40 -6.27 15.18
CA ALA A 39 -7.52 -6.95 15.86
C ALA A 39 -7.95 -8.25 15.17
N SER A 40 -7.69 -8.39 13.87
CA SER A 40 -8.03 -9.62 13.12
C SER A 40 -7.25 -10.85 13.58
N GLY A 41 -6.09 -10.67 14.23
CA GLY A 41 -5.22 -11.76 14.67
C GLY A 41 -4.66 -12.63 13.55
N LYS A 42 -4.80 -12.21 12.30
CA LYS A 42 -4.35 -12.92 11.09
C LYS A 42 -3.21 -12.16 10.42
N PRO A 43 -2.40 -12.84 9.57
CA PRO A 43 -1.56 -12.14 8.61
C PRO A 43 -2.41 -11.12 7.84
N ALA A 44 -1.93 -9.89 7.69
CA ALA A 44 -2.71 -8.80 7.13
C ALA A 44 -1.91 -8.01 6.08
N VAL A 45 -2.60 -7.58 5.03
CA VAL A 45 -2.07 -6.73 3.96
C VAL A 45 -2.95 -5.48 3.88
N VAL A 46 -2.36 -4.34 4.22
CA VAL A 46 -2.98 -3.01 4.08
C VAL A 46 -2.42 -2.37 2.81
N ASN A 47 -3.23 -2.35 1.75
CA ASN A 47 -2.90 -1.77 0.46
C ASN A 47 -3.21 -0.28 0.47
N VAL A 48 -2.19 0.57 0.61
CA VAL A 48 -2.33 2.03 0.63
C VAL A 48 -2.11 2.58 -0.78
N MET A 49 -3.12 3.24 -1.34
CA MET A 49 -3.00 3.91 -2.63
C MET A 49 -2.14 5.16 -2.51
N THR A 50 -0.97 5.12 -3.12
CA THR A 50 -0.06 6.25 -3.23
C THR A 50 -0.13 6.89 -4.62
N ASP A 51 0.21 8.18 -4.67
CA ASP A 51 0.35 8.92 -5.93
C ASP A 51 1.58 8.38 -6.70
N ASP A 52 1.40 8.09 -7.99
CA ASP A 52 2.43 7.52 -8.86
C ASP A 52 3.51 8.55 -9.29
N GLN A 53 3.24 9.84 -9.04
CA GLN A 53 4.19 10.93 -9.18
C GLN A 53 4.87 11.31 -7.86
N ALA A 54 4.48 10.71 -6.73
CA ALA A 54 5.10 11.00 -5.44
C ALA A 54 6.59 10.64 -5.49
N ARG A 55 7.45 11.64 -5.32
CA ARG A 55 8.91 11.43 -5.22
C ARG A 55 9.30 11.33 -3.75
N ALA A 56 10.01 10.27 -3.40
CA ALA A 56 10.68 10.17 -2.11
C ALA A 56 11.79 11.23 -2.02
N THR A 57 11.55 12.28 -1.24
CA THR A 57 12.52 13.36 -1.00
C THR A 57 13.64 12.97 -0.04
N THR A 58 13.48 11.86 0.69
CA THR A 58 14.39 11.40 1.75
C THR A 58 15.67 10.74 1.23
N VAL A 59 15.78 10.45 -0.07
CA VAL A 59 16.93 9.74 -0.65
C VAL A 59 17.83 10.72 -1.40
N ARG A 60 19.12 10.81 -1.01
CA ARG A 60 20.13 11.74 -1.59
C ARG A 60 20.36 11.57 -3.11
N PHE A 61 19.85 10.49 -3.72
CA PHE A 61 19.99 10.21 -5.16
C PHE A 61 18.70 10.41 -5.97
N SER A 62 17.64 10.99 -5.41
CA SER A 62 16.34 11.17 -6.10
C SER A 62 16.35 12.17 -7.28
N ALA A 63 17.48 12.84 -7.53
CA ALA A 63 17.62 13.87 -8.56
C ALA A 63 17.98 13.33 -9.95
N TYR A 64 18.40 12.07 -10.09
CA TYR A 64 18.74 11.54 -11.42
C TYR A 64 17.47 11.16 -12.19
N THR A 65 17.17 11.95 -13.22
CA THR A 65 16.22 11.65 -14.28
C THR A 65 17.04 11.29 -15.53
N THR A 66 16.79 10.09 -16.08
CA THR A 66 17.17 9.70 -17.45
C THR A 66 15.93 9.75 -18.33
#